data_AF-W6Q474-F1
#
_entry.id   AF-W6Q474-F1
#
_cell.length_a   1.000
_cell.length_b   1.000
_cell.length_c   1.000
_cell.angle_alpha   90.00
_cell.angle_beta   90.00
_cell.angle_gamma   90.00
#
_symmetry.space_group_name_H-M   'P 1'
#
loop_
_entity.id
_entity.type
_entity.pdbx_description
1 polymer ?
#
loop_
_entity_poly.entity_id
_entity_poly.type
_entity_poly.pdbx_seq_one_letter_code
_entity_poly.pdbx_strand_id
1 'polypeptide(L)' 'MALTKDILGLGRTKSGELSVTQRSAIIYTHQAGATQSKLALDFRYSRRTIYNTLKRFKEHNTVKSLP' A
#
# COMPACT_ATOMS: atom_id res chain seq x y z
N MET A 1 10.94 7.16 21.00
CA MET A 1 11.03 7.90 19.72
C MET A 1 9.98 7.35 18.77
N ALA A 2 8.85 8.02 18.61
CA ALA A 2 7.91 7.70 17.54
C ALA A 2 8.50 8.22 16.24
N LEU A 3 9.03 7.32 15.39
CA LEU A 3 9.38 7.65 14.01
C LEU A 3 8.08 8.04 13.30
N THR A 4 7.85 9.34 13.22
CA THR A 4 6.65 9.93 12.65
C THR A 4 6.58 9.57 11.17
N LYS A 5 5.38 9.18 10.74
CA LYS A 5 5.02 8.71 9.39
C LYS A 5 5.42 9.68 8.27
N ASP A 6 5.77 10.91 8.64
CA ASP A 6 6.07 12.04 7.76
C ASP A 6 7.47 11.95 7.13
N ILE A 7 8.45 11.31 7.77
CA ILE A 7 9.84 11.24 7.26
C ILE A 7 10.00 10.20 6.14
N LEU A 8 9.08 9.24 6.01
CA LEU A 8 9.13 8.15 5.02
C LEU A 8 8.09 8.28 3.89
N GLY A 9 7.35 9.39 3.82
CA GLY A 9 6.25 9.53 2.84
C GLY A 9 5.12 8.52 3.04
N LEU A 10 4.90 8.10 4.30
CA LEU A 10 3.92 7.08 4.69
C LEU A 10 2.52 7.68 4.96
N GLY A 11 2.18 8.80 4.31
CA GLY A 11 0.87 9.43 4.36
C GLY A 11 -0.06 9.04 3.21
N ARG A 12 -1.36 9.15 3.42
CA ARG A 12 -2.34 9.10 2.32
C ARG A 12 -2.22 10.39 1.47
N THR A 13 -2.57 10.32 0.20
CA THR A 13 -2.67 11.49 -0.68
C THR A 13 -3.75 12.46 -0.16
N LYS A 14 -3.78 13.69 -0.68
CA LYS A 14 -4.86 14.66 -0.38
C LYS A 14 -6.26 14.13 -0.71
N SER A 15 -6.36 13.20 -1.66
CA SER A 15 -7.60 12.48 -2.02
C SER A 15 -7.93 11.31 -1.08
N GLY A 16 -7.12 11.06 -0.06
CA GLY A 16 -7.29 9.92 0.83
C GLY A 16 -6.92 8.58 0.18
N GLU A 17 -6.18 8.55 -0.91
CA GLU A 17 -5.64 7.32 -1.49
C GLU A 17 -4.26 6.97 -0.91
N LEU A 18 -3.81 5.74 -1.09
CA LEU A 18 -2.41 5.40 -0.81
C LEU A 18 -1.50 6.14 -1.80
N SER A 19 -0.33 6.59 -1.34
CA SER A 19 0.69 7.14 -2.23
C SER A 19 1.26 6.06 -3.16
N VAL A 20 1.89 6.47 -4.27
CA VAL A 20 2.55 5.53 -5.20
C VAL A 20 3.58 4.68 -4.48
N THR A 21 4.42 5.30 -3.64
CA THR A 21 5.44 4.61 -2.83
C THR A 21 4.82 3.54 -1.92
N GLN A 22 3.69 3.84 -1.28
CA GLN A 22 2.99 2.87 -0.43
C GLN A 22 2.43 1.69 -1.21
N ARG A 23 1.81 1.95 -2.38
CA ARG A 23 1.29 0.88 -3.24
C ARG A 23 2.44 -0.01 -3.71
N SER A 24 3.53 0.58 -4.18
CA SER A 24 4.73 -0.16 -4.59
C SER A 24 5.31 -1.01 -3.46
N ALA A 25 5.40 -0.48 -2.24
CA ALA A 25 5.89 -1.23 -1.09
C ALA A 25 4.99 -2.43 -0.76
N ILE A 26 3.66 -2.25 -0.75
CA ILE A 26 2.70 -3.34 -0.52
C ILE A 26 2.85 -4.44 -1.58
N ILE A 27 2.95 -4.06 -2.86
CA ILE A 27 3.07 -5.00 -3.97
C ILE A 27 4.39 -5.76 -3.90
N TYR A 28 5.51 -5.07 -3.67
CA TYR A 28 6.83 -5.69 -3.54
C TYR A 28 6.86 -6.70 -2.39
N THR A 29 6.35 -6.33 -1.21
CA THR A 29 6.31 -7.24 -0.06
C THR A 29 5.38 -8.43 -0.30
N HIS A 30 4.27 -8.24 -1.03
CA HIS A 30 3.40 -9.35 -1.45
C HIS A 30 4.11 -10.29 -2.45
N GLN A 31 4.85 -9.75 -3.41
CA GLN A 31 5.65 -10.54 -4.37
C GLN A 31 6.76 -11.33 -3.68
N ALA A 32 7.27 -10.83 -2.55
CA ALA A 32 8.18 -11.56 -1.66
C ALA A 32 7.49 -12.67 -0.83
N GLY A 33 6.18 -12.88 -0.99
CA GLY A 33 5.42 -13.97 -0.35
C GLY A 33 4.63 -13.57 0.89
N ALA A 34 4.58 -12.28 1.26
CA ALA A 34 3.80 -11.86 2.43
C ALA A 34 2.29 -12.01 2.19
N THR A 35 1.59 -12.55 3.19
CA THR A 35 0.13 -12.68 3.15
C THR A 35 -0.56 -11.34 3.32
N GLN A 36 -1.80 -11.21 2.85
CA GLN A 36 -2.60 -9.99 3.03
C GLN A 36 -2.79 -9.61 4.51
N SER A 37 -2.87 -10.61 5.40
CA SER A 37 -2.96 -10.40 6.85
C SER A 37 -1.67 -9.79 7.41
N LYS A 38 -0.50 -10.29 6.98
CA LYS A 38 0.81 -9.76 7.37
C LYS A 38 0.97 -8.31 6.89
N LEU A 39 0.64 -8.04 5.63
CA LEU A 39 0.67 -6.70 5.04
C LEU A 39 -0.24 -5.71 5.77
N ALA A 40 -1.45 -6.13 6.15
CA ALA A 40 -2.37 -5.28 6.91
C ALA A 40 -1.79 -4.84 8.26
N LEU A 41 -1.09 -5.74 8.95
CA LEU A 41 -0.42 -5.45 10.23
C LEU A 41 0.80 -4.55 10.02
N ASP A 42 1.68 -4.90 9.08
CA ASP A 42 2.95 -4.20 8.86
C ASP A 42 2.74 -2.77 8.36
N PHE A 43 1.80 -2.58 7.42
CA PHE A 43 1.48 -1.26 6.86
C PHE A 43 0.35 -0.53 7.61
N ARG A 44 -0.25 -1.16 8.62
CA ARG A 44 -1.39 -0.63 9.42
C ARG A 44 -2.57 -0.18 8.56
N TYR A 45 -2.89 -0.96 7.53
CA TYR A 45 -4.04 -0.75 6.67
C TYR A 45 -5.08 -1.85 6.84
N SER A 46 -6.34 -1.53 6.54
CA SER A 46 -7.39 -2.55 6.51
C SER A 46 -7.06 -3.62 5.47
N ARG A 47 -7.44 -4.88 5.72
CA ARG A 47 -7.29 -5.95 4.71
C ARG A 47 -7.98 -5.62 3.40
N ARG A 48 -9.10 -4.89 3.44
CA ARG A 48 -9.80 -4.40 2.24
C ARG A 48 -8.92 -3.45 1.41
N THR A 49 -8.19 -2.54 2.07
CA THR A 49 -7.25 -1.65 1.39
C THR A 49 -6.11 -2.43 0.72
N ILE A 50 -5.53 -3.41 1.43
CA ILE A 50 -4.51 -4.30 0.86
C ILE A 50 -5.06 -5.05 -0.34
N TYR A 51 -6.21 -5.71 -0.20
CA TYR A 51 -6.87 -6.46 -1.26
C TYR A 51 -7.11 -5.59 -2.50
N ASN A 52 -7.71 -4.40 -2.34
CA ASN A 52 -7.99 -3.50 -3.46
C ASN A 52 -6.71 -3.04 -4.16
N THR A 53 -5.63 -2.82 -3.42
CA THR A 53 -4.33 -2.42 -3.98
C THR A 53 -3.74 -3.53 -4.85
N LEU A 54 -3.72 -4.76 -4.33
CA LEU A 54 -3.22 -5.92 -5.06
C LEU A 54 -4.09 -6.27 -6.27
N LYS A 55 -5.42 -6.19 -6.11
CA LYS A 55 -6.38 -6.42 -7.20
C LYS A 55 -6.16 -5.43 -8.34
N ARG A 56 -6.10 -4.13 -8.06
CA ARG A 56 -5.85 -3.10 -9.08
C ARG A 56 -4.51 -3.30 -9.77
N PHE A 57 -3.46 -3.66 -9.04
CA PHE A 57 -2.16 -3.95 -9.65
C PHE A 57 -2.23 -5.18 -10.56
N LYS A 58 -2.93 -6.25 -10.16
CA LYS A 58 -3.13 -7.43 -10.99
C LYS A 58 -3.91 -7.12 -12.28
N GLU A 59 -4.92 -6.25 -12.21
CA GLU A 59 -5.79 -5.92 -13.35
C GLU A 59 -5.14 -4.94 -14.34
N HIS A 60 -4.36 -3.98 -13.84
CA HIS A 60 -3.87 -2.85 -14.65
C HIS A 60 -2.34 -2.74 -14.73
N ASN A 61 -1.61 -3.57 -13.99
CA ASN A 61 -0.14 -3.57 -13.92
C ASN A 61 0.46 -2.19 -13.63
N THR A 62 -0.21 -1.38 -12.79
CA THR A 62 0.23 -0.03 -12.46
C THR A 62 0.01 0.31 -10.99
N VAL A 63 0.91 1.13 -10.46
CA VAL A 63 0.84 1.71 -9.11
C VAL A 63 0.31 3.14 -9.11
N LYS A 64 0.16 3.74 -10.30
CA LYS A 64 -0.41 5.09 -10.44
C LYS A 64 -1.90 5.06 -10.14
N SER A 65 -2.44 6.20 -9.73
CA SER A 65 -3.90 6.34 -9.63
C SER A 65 -4.50 6.21 -11.03
N LEU A 66 -5.61 5.48 -11.10
CA LEU A 66 -6.41 5.40 -12.31
C LEU A 66 -7.45 6.54 -12.24
N PRO A 67 -7.80 7.15 -13.39
CA PRO A 67 -8.85 8.16 -13.46
C PRO A 67 -10.20 7.61 -12.97
#